data_AF-A0A8E1S2A8-F1
#
_entry.id   AF-A0A8E1S2A8-F1
#
_cell.length_a   1.000
_cell.length_b   1.000
_cell.length_c   1.000
_cell.angle_alpha   90.00
_cell.angle_beta   90.00
_cell.angle_gamma   90.00
#
_symmetry.space_group_name_H-M   'P 1'
#
loop_
_entity.id
_entity.type
_entity.pdbx_description
1 polymer ?
#
loop_
_entity_poly.entity_id
_entity_poly.type
_entity_poly.pdbx_seq_one_letter_code
_entity_poly.pdbx_strand_id
1 'polypeptide(L)'
;MKTKLSIAVLSLASVLSFGASAATLVTNTQAENLQPLNQTISVSGVDGDQTNIRQELSQKADAQGASHYRIIENNQDNTFHVTAELYK
;
A
#
# COMPACT_ATOMS: atom_id res chain seq x y z
N MET A 1 7.56 -41.32 -35.95
CA MET A 1 7.88 -40.45 -34.79
C MET A 1 7.31 -39.08 -35.11
N LYS A 2 6.15 -38.65 -34.58
CA LYS A 2 5.90 -38.00 -33.28
C LYS A 2 6.90 -36.89 -32.93
N THR A 3 6.59 -35.64 -33.28
CA THR A 3 6.97 -34.48 -32.46
C THR A 3 5.83 -33.46 -32.51
N LYS A 4 5.20 -33.28 -31.35
CA LYS A 4 4.13 -32.32 -31.11
C LYS A 4 4.75 -30.95 -30.97
N LEU A 5 4.24 -29.98 -31.72
CA LEU A 5 4.66 -28.59 -31.67
C LEU A 5 4.10 -27.95 -30.38
N SER A 6 4.83 -28.12 -29.27
CA SER A 6 4.55 -27.44 -28.01
C SER A 6 4.97 -25.97 -28.12
N ILE A 7 4.02 -25.10 -28.46
CA ILE A 7 4.18 -23.65 -28.32
C ILE A 7 3.46 -23.26 -27.04
N ALA A 8 4.21 -23.33 -25.95
CA ALA A 8 3.79 -22.88 -24.62
C ALA A 8 4.51 -21.57 -24.31
N VAL A 9 4.10 -20.45 -24.91
CA VAL A 9 4.50 -19.10 -24.45
C VAL A 9 3.39 -18.12 -24.82
N LEU A 10 2.37 -18.02 -23.96
CA LEU A 10 1.60 -16.79 -23.79
C LEU A 10 1.79 -16.38 -22.33
N SER A 11 3.05 -16.09 -22.00
CA SER A 11 3.40 -15.32 -20.80
C SER A 11 2.81 -13.94 -21.01
N LEU A 12 1.56 -13.76 -20.57
CA LEU A 12 0.93 -12.47 -20.42
C LEU A 12 1.71 -11.73 -19.34
N ALA A 13 2.82 -11.12 -19.74
CA ALA A 13 3.55 -10.15 -18.96
C ALA A 13 2.63 -8.93 -18.85
N SER A 14 1.70 -8.99 -17.90
CA SER A 14 0.95 -7.83 -17.43
C SER A 14 1.97 -6.89 -16.82
N VAL A 15 2.49 -5.97 -17.64
CA VAL A 15 3.19 -4.78 -17.20
C VAL A 15 2.17 -3.96 -16.42
N LEU A 16 2.04 -4.24 -15.13
CA LEU A 16 1.37 -3.37 -14.19
C LEU A 16 2.21 -2.10 -14.15
N SER A 17 1.82 -1.13 -14.97
CA SER A 17 2.33 0.23 -14.87
C SER A 17 1.73 0.81 -13.60
N PHE A 18 2.48 0.69 -12.50
CA PHE A 18 2.18 1.39 -11.27
C PHE A 18 2.42 2.88 -11.54
N GLY A 19 1.36 3.59 -11.93
CA GLY A 19 1.39 5.04 -12.04
C GLY A 19 1.73 5.63 -10.67
N ALA A 20 2.51 6.71 -10.66
CA ALA A 20 2.88 7.46 -9.46
C ALA A 20 1.64 8.17 -8.89
N SER A 21 0.79 7.41 -8.21
CA SER A 21 -0.41 7.90 -7.53
C SER A 21 -0.22 7.68 -6.04
N ALA A 22 -0.18 8.79 -5.30
CA ALA A 22 -0.07 8.80 -3.85
C ALA A 22 -1.08 7.80 -3.23
N ALA A 23 -0.62 6.99 -2.29
CA ALA A 23 -1.43 5.90 -1.77
C ALA A 23 -2.76 6.43 -1.21
N THR A 24 -3.84 5.73 -1.49
CA THR A 24 -5.19 6.14 -1.08
C THR A 24 -5.60 5.45 0.23
N LEU A 25 -6.23 6.20 1.14
CA LEU A 25 -6.80 5.64 2.36
C LEU A 25 -7.99 4.74 2.02
N VAL A 26 -7.92 3.48 2.41
CA VAL A 26 -8.99 2.49 2.21
C VAL A 26 -9.60 2.04 3.52
N THR A 27 -10.87 1.65 3.48
CA THR A 27 -11.58 1.07 4.63
C THR A 27 -11.33 -0.44 4.71
N ASN A 28 -11.66 -1.04 5.85
CA ASN A 28 -11.46 -2.48 6.09
C ASN A 28 -12.06 -3.35 4.99
N THR A 29 -13.30 -3.07 4.58
CA THR A 29 -14.02 -3.83 3.53
C THR A 29 -13.37 -3.70 2.15
N GLN A 30 -12.77 -2.55 1.85
CA GLN A 30 -12.04 -2.36 0.60
C GLN A 30 -10.72 -3.14 0.64
N ALA A 31 -10.02 -3.08 1.78
CA ALA A 31 -8.79 -3.83 2.02
C ALA A 31 -8.95 -5.35 1.91
N GLU A 32 -10.12 -5.91 2.24
CA GLU A 32 -10.41 -7.35 2.08
C GLU A 32 -10.33 -7.84 0.63
N ASN A 33 -10.57 -6.96 -0.34
CA ASN A 33 -10.49 -7.27 -1.77
C ASN A 33 -9.13 -6.86 -2.38
N LEU A 34 -8.25 -6.27 -1.59
CA LEU A 34 -6.92 -5.83 -2.01
C LEU A 34 -5.86 -6.84 -1.60
N GLN A 35 -4.72 -6.84 -2.29
CA GLN A 35 -3.59 -7.69 -1.90
C GLN A 35 -2.81 -7.01 -0.76
N PRO A 36 -2.78 -7.59 0.45
CA PRO A 36 -1.97 -7.05 1.53
C PRO A 36 -0.50 -7.17 1.15
N LEU A 37 0.24 -6.06 1.31
CA LEU A 37 1.68 -6.07 1.09
C LEU A 37 2.44 -6.69 2.27
N ASN A 38 1.75 -7.04 3.37
CA ASN A 38 2.34 -7.49 4.63
C ASN A 38 3.41 -6.51 5.17
N GLN A 39 3.22 -5.23 4.87
CA GLN A 39 4.08 -4.14 5.29
C GLN A 39 3.22 -3.10 5.98
N THR A 40 3.77 -2.50 7.03
CA THR A 40 3.14 -1.41 7.76
C THR A 40 4.11 -0.23 7.81
N ILE A 41 3.54 0.96 7.79
CA ILE A 41 4.25 2.21 8.00
C ILE A 41 3.73 2.85 9.27
N SER A 42 4.63 3.43 10.05
CA SER A 42 4.25 4.22 11.22
C SER A 42 4.75 5.63 11.04
N VAL A 43 3.89 6.59 11.36
CA VAL A 43 4.25 8.01 11.46
C VAL A 43 4.10 8.43 12.91
N SER A 44 5.08 9.19 13.37
CA SER A 44 5.20 9.59 14.77
C SER A 44 5.54 11.06 14.81
N GLY A 45 4.97 11.82 15.74
CA GLY A 45 5.31 13.22 15.89
C GLY A 45 4.75 13.85 17.16
N VAL A 46 5.00 15.15 17.29
CA VAL A 46 4.56 15.96 18.43
C VAL A 46 3.19 16.57 18.14
N ASP A 47 2.34 16.67 19.16
CA ASP A 47 0.97 17.19 19.02
C ASP A 47 0.99 18.65 18.51
N GLY A 48 0.58 18.86 17.26
CA GLY A 48 0.67 20.15 16.55
C GLY A 48 0.89 20.06 15.04
N ASP A 49 1.56 19.00 14.56
CA ASP A 49 1.86 18.78 13.12
C ASP A 49 0.89 17.82 12.43
N GLN A 50 -0.29 17.61 13.03
CA GLN A 50 -1.26 16.62 12.55
C GLN A 50 -1.85 16.92 11.17
N THR A 51 -1.74 18.17 10.71
CA THR A 51 -2.25 18.63 9.40
C THR A 51 -1.69 17.80 8.24
N ASN A 52 -0.46 17.29 8.37
CA ASN A 52 0.24 16.61 7.28
C ASN A 52 0.37 15.09 7.47
N ILE A 53 -0.12 14.51 8.57
CA ILE A 53 -0.02 13.06 8.88
C ILE A 53 -0.55 12.20 7.73
N ARG A 54 -1.71 12.57 7.19
CA ARG A 54 -2.35 11.82 6.08
C ARG A 54 -1.49 11.85 4.82
N GLN A 55 -0.88 13.01 4.55
CA GLN A 55 -0.02 13.20 3.39
C GLN A 55 1.31 12.47 3.56
N GLU A 56 1.90 12.53 4.76
CA GLU A 56 3.10 11.74 5.10
C GLU A 56 2.84 10.23 4.99
N LEU A 57 1.72 9.73 5.54
CA LEU A 57 1.33 8.33 5.42
C LEU A 57 1.15 7.93 3.96
N SER A 58 0.43 8.74 3.18
CA SER A 58 0.20 8.50 1.76
C SER A 58 1.51 8.46 0.97
N GLN A 59 2.42 9.41 1.21
CA GLN A 59 3.74 9.44 0.57
C GLN A 59 4.64 8.28 0.99
N LYS A 60 4.66 7.93 2.28
CA LYS A 60 5.41 6.77 2.79
C LYS A 60 4.86 5.47 2.21
N ALA A 61 3.55 5.34 2.09
CA ALA A 61 2.91 4.18 1.50
C ALA A 61 3.25 4.07 0.00
N ASP A 62 3.17 5.18 -0.75
CA ASP A 62 3.55 5.23 -2.16
C ASP A 62 5.04 4.90 -2.36
N ALA A 63 5.92 5.44 -1.51
CA ALA A 63 7.35 5.16 -1.53
C ALA A 63 7.69 3.67 -1.25
N GLN A 64 6.82 2.98 -0.50
CA GLN A 64 6.92 1.53 -0.26
C GLN A 64 6.28 0.70 -1.40
N GLY A 65 5.77 1.34 -2.44
CA GLY A 65 5.11 0.69 -3.58
C GLY A 65 3.67 0.25 -3.29
N ALA A 66 3.01 0.89 -2.33
CA ALA A 66 1.61 0.64 -2.00
C ALA A 66 0.68 1.63 -2.71
N SER A 67 -0.34 1.10 -3.38
CA SER A 67 -1.41 1.91 -3.99
C SER A 67 -2.43 2.36 -2.95
N HIS A 68 -2.55 1.61 -1.86
CA HIS A 68 -3.57 1.76 -0.84
C HIS A 68 -2.99 1.57 0.56
N TYR A 69 -3.54 2.28 1.54
CA TYR A 69 -3.16 2.11 2.95
C TYR A 69 -4.38 2.13 3.88
N ARG A 70 -4.32 1.38 4.97
CA ARG A 70 -5.36 1.33 6.00
C ARG A 70 -4.74 1.65 7.35
N ILE A 71 -5.28 2.64 8.05
CA ILE A 71 -4.84 2.93 9.42
C ILE A 71 -5.34 1.81 10.33
N ILE A 72 -4.40 1.15 11.01
CA ILE A 72 -4.67 0.03 11.94
C ILE A 72 -4.47 0.45 13.39
N GLU A 73 -3.71 1.51 13.62
CA GLU A 73 -3.40 2.04 14.93
C GLU A 73 -3.36 3.56 14.87
N ASN A 74 -3.98 4.20 15.84
CA ASN A 74 -3.90 5.64 16.04
C ASN A 74 -3.81 5.90 17.54
N ASN A 75 -2.60 6.09 18.04
CA ASN A 75 -2.33 6.47 19.42
C ASN A 75 -2.05 7.97 19.48
N GLN A 76 -2.72 8.67 20.40
CA GLN A 76 -2.63 10.11 20.60
C GLN A 76 -2.53 10.38 22.11
N ASP A 77 -1.41 9.98 22.71
CA ASP A 77 -1.09 10.29 24.09
C ASP A 77 -0.34 11.64 24.16
N ASN A 78 0.92 11.66 24.61
CA ASN A 78 1.77 12.86 24.64
C ASN A 78 2.47 13.14 23.29
N THR A 79 2.50 12.14 22.43
CA THR A 79 2.95 12.16 21.03
C THR A 79 1.93 11.40 20.21
N PHE A 80 1.77 11.76 18.94
CA PHE A 80 0.92 10.97 18.05
C PHE A 80 1.75 9.86 17.40
N HIS A 81 1.16 8.67 17.31
CA HIS A 81 1.68 7.51 16.59
C HIS A 81 0.56 6.91 15.76
N VAL A 82 0.70 6.95 14.45
CA VAL A 82 -0.29 6.37 13.53
C VAL A 82 0.38 5.28 12.72
N THR A 83 -0.10 4.05 12.85
CA THR A 83 0.37 2.91 12.07
C THR A 83 -0.67 2.58 11.00
N ALA A 84 -0.21 2.46 9.76
CA ALA A 84 -1.02 2.03 8.63
C ALA A 84 -0.44 0.79 7.98
N GLU A 85 -1.31 -0.13 7.61
CA GLU A 85 -1.00 -1.29 6.79
C GLU A 85 -1.11 -0.94 5.30
N LEU A 86 -0.21 -1.53 4.50
CA LEU A 86 -0.05 -1.26 3.09
C LEU A 86 -0.72 -2.34 2.24
N TYR A 87 -1.32 -1.91 1.13
CA TYR A 87 -1.97 -2.78 0.15
C TYR A 87 -1.60 -2.38 -1.27
N LYS A 88 -1.62 -3.38 -2.15
CA LYS A 88 -1.30 -3.23 -3.55
C LYS A 88 -2.53 -2.91 -4.39
#